data_AF-B3T5K1-F1
#
_entry.id   AF-B3T5K1-F1
#
_cell.length_a   1.000
_cell.length_b   1.000
_cell.length_c   1.000
_cell.angle_alpha   90.00
_cell.angle_beta   90.00
_cell.angle_gamma   90.00
#
_symmetry.space_group_name_H-M   'P 1'
#
loop_
_entity.id
_entity.type
_entity.pdbx_description
1 polymer ?
#
loop_
_entity_poly.entity_id
_entity_poly.type
_entity_poly.pdbx_seq_one_letter_code
_entity_poly.pdbx_strand_id
1 'polypeptide(L)'
;MRKIPRPFKMPWGGGMVVEEVSIVSKYHEPTIQLLQFDSGDRVIRFCSYNDGRFSRSPLMIDEKDLQRLGKATAKAKQIRKLVSKLSE
;
A
#
# COMPACT_ATOMS: atom_id res chain seq x y z
N MET A 1 -12.02 4.18 -3.06
CA MET A 1 -10.64 3.75 -3.37
C MET A 1 -10.07 4.67 -4.43
N ARG A 2 -8.76 4.95 -4.38
CA ARG A 2 -8.08 5.81 -5.36
C ARG A 2 -8.03 5.09 -6.71
N LYS A 3 -8.17 5.83 -7.82
CA LYS A 3 -8.08 5.25 -9.16
C LYS A 3 -6.67 4.68 -9.39
N ILE A 4 -6.61 3.47 -9.94
CA ILE A 4 -5.39 2.80 -10.38
C ILE A 4 -5.50 2.42 -11.87
N PRO A 5 -4.40 2.43 -12.64
CA PRO A 5 -3.07 2.82 -12.21
C PRO A 5 -2.95 4.35 -12.03
N ARG A 6 -2.06 4.80 -11.14
CA ARG A 6 -1.77 6.24 -10.96
C ARG A 6 -0.26 6.49 -10.80
N PRO A 7 0.25 7.63 -11.26
CA PRO A 7 1.67 7.93 -11.16
C PRO A 7 2.11 8.15 -9.71
N PHE A 8 3.37 7.84 -9.43
CA PHE A 8 4.10 8.29 -8.26
C PHE A 8 5.48 8.82 -8.68
N LYS A 9 6.07 9.67 -7.84
CA LYS A 9 7.43 10.19 -8.04
C LYS A 9 8.18 10.22 -6.72
N MET A 10 9.40 9.71 -6.73
CA MET A 10 10.37 9.75 -5.64
C MET A 10 11.64 10.47 -6.13
N PRO A 11 12.50 10.96 -5.22
CA PRO A 11 13.78 11.58 -5.61
C PRO A 11 14.68 10.68 -6.48
N TRP A 12 14.54 9.35 -6.37
CA TRP A 12 15.34 8.36 -7.07
C TRP A 12 14.62 7.65 -8.23
N GLY A 13 13.41 8.08 -8.61
CA GLY A 13 12.69 7.45 -9.71
C GLY A 13 11.16 7.62 -9.65
N GLY A 14 10.51 7.29 -10.76
CA GLY A 14 9.06 7.34 -10.92
C GLY A 14 8.49 6.00 -11.35
N GLY A 15 7.16 5.97 -11.47
CA GLY A 15 6.43 4.83 -11.99
C GLY A 15 4.95 4.90 -11.64
N MET A 16 4.31 3.74 -11.58
CA MET A 16 2.87 3.60 -11.37
C MET A 16 2.54 2.78 -10.11
N VAL A 17 1.54 3.24 -9.36
CA VAL A 17 0.82 2.39 -8.40
C VAL A 17 -0.13 1.51 -9.20
N VAL A 18 0.12 0.20 -9.24
CA VAL A 18 -0.60 -0.75 -10.11
C VAL A 18 -1.61 -1.61 -9.36
N GLU A 19 -1.46 -1.73 -8.04
CA GLU A 19 -2.44 -2.35 -7.15
C GLU A 19 -2.39 -1.63 -5.80
N GLU A 20 -3.54 -1.46 -5.13
CA GLU A 20 -3.64 -0.77 -3.84
C GLU A 20 -4.75 -1.40 -3.00
N VAL A 21 -4.49 -1.54 -1.70
CA VAL A 21 -5.48 -1.95 -0.69
C VAL A 21 -5.41 -0.99 0.47
N SER A 22 -6.56 -0.49 0.91
CA SER A 22 -6.67 0.38 2.08
C SER A 22 -7.79 -0.08 3.00
N ILE A 23 -7.63 0.22 4.29
CA ILE A 23 -8.72 0.17 5.27
C ILE A 23 -8.88 1.55 5.91
N VAL A 24 -10.06 1.82 6.48
CA VAL A 24 -10.29 3.01 7.30
C VAL A 24 -10.13 2.62 8.78
N SER A 25 -9.22 3.30 9.49
CA SER A 25 -9.05 3.23 10.94
C SER A 25 -9.58 4.49 11.62
N LYS A 26 -9.42 4.57 12.95
CA LYS A 26 -9.82 5.74 13.74
C LYS A 26 -9.03 7.00 13.38
N TYR A 27 -7.75 6.85 13.03
CA TYR A 27 -6.82 7.99 12.91
C TYR A 27 -6.26 8.18 11.50
N HIS A 28 -6.27 7.15 10.68
CA HIS A 28 -5.64 7.17 9.36
C HIS A 28 -6.22 6.07 8.46
N GLU A 29 -5.74 6.01 7.23
CA GLU A 29 -6.09 4.98 6.26
C GLU A 29 -4.85 4.11 5.98
N PRO A 30 -4.60 3.03 6.77
CA PRO A 30 -3.55 2.07 6.46
C PRO A 30 -3.70 1.53 5.04
N THR A 31 -2.59 1.57 4.29
CA THR A 31 -2.60 1.28 2.85
C THR A 31 -1.35 0.50 2.43
N ILE A 32 -1.56 -0.54 1.64
CA ILE A 32 -0.49 -1.28 0.94
C ILE A 32 -0.60 -0.98 -0.55
N GLN A 33 0.51 -0.63 -1.17
CA GLN A 33 0.62 -0.35 -2.60
C GLN A 33 1.65 -1.25 -3.26
N LEU A 34 1.33 -1.74 -4.45
CA LEU A 34 2.29 -2.30 -5.37
C LEU A 34 2.74 -1.21 -6.34
N LEU A 35 4.02 -0.85 -6.26
CA LEU A 35 4.67 0.12 -7.14
C LEU A 35 5.39 -0.63 -8.26
N GLN A 36 5.17 -0.20 -9.48
CA GLN A 36 5.91 -0.61 -10.66
C GLN A 36 6.74 0.60 -11.11
N PHE A 37 8.06 0.54 -10.92
CA PHE A 37 8.98 1.57 -11.41
C PHE A 37 9.11 1.48 -12.93
N ASP A 38 9.48 2.61 -13.55
CA ASP A 38 9.74 2.68 -14.99
C ASP A 38 10.92 1.78 -15.41
N SER A 39 11.84 1.46 -14.49
CA SER A 39 12.91 0.48 -14.67
C SER A 39 12.42 -0.97 -14.85
N GLY A 40 11.16 -1.25 -14.53
CA GLY A 40 10.61 -2.61 -14.45
C GLY A 40 10.62 -3.20 -13.04
N ASP A 41 11.28 -2.56 -12.07
CA ASP A 41 11.31 -3.04 -10.68
C ASP A 41 9.96 -2.94 -9.99
N ARG A 42 9.66 -3.92 -9.14
CA ARG A 42 8.43 -3.97 -8.34
C ARG A 42 8.74 -3.84 -6.86
N VAL A 43 8.06 -2.91 -6.20
CA VAL A 43 8.25 -2.63 -4.77
C VAL A 43 6.90 -2.60 -4.07
N ILE A 44 6.85 -3.18 -2.86
CA ILE A 44 5.69 -3.06 -1.99
C ILE A 44 5.90 -1.87 -1.02
N ARG A 45 4.91 -0.99 -0.93
CA ARG A 45 4.94 0.17 -0.02
C ARG A 45 3.83 0.06 1.01
N PHE A 46 4.21 0.13 2.28
CA PHE A 46 3.32 0.32 3.42
C PHE A 46 3.25 1.82 3.74
N CYS A 47 2.05 2.39 3.76
CA CYS A 47 1.84 3.82 3.96
C CYS A 47 0.46 4.10 4.57
N SER A 48 0.20 5.35 4.92
CA SER A 48 -1.12 5.79 5.36
C SER A 48 -1.57 7.05 4.62
N TYR A 49 -2.87 7.27 4.61
CA TYR A 49 -3.46 8.55 4.26
C TYR A 49 -4.21 9.13 5.44
N ASN A 50 -4.24 10.46 5.54
CA ASN A 50 -5.05 11.20 6.50
C ASN A 50 -5.91 12.18 5.71
N ASP A 51 -7.23 12.08 5.83
CA ASP A 51 -8.20 12.90 5.09
C ASP A 51 -7.89 12.95 3.58
N GLY A 52 -7.62 11.77 3.00
CA GLY A 52 -7.27 11.63 1.59
C GLY A 52 -5.85 12.06 1.19
N ARG A 53 -5.07 12.68 2.09
CA ARG A 53 -3.68 13.11 1.83
C ARG A 53 -2.66 12.05 2.22
N PHE A 54 -1.65 11.84 1.38
CA PHE A 54 -0.59 10.88 1.65
C PHE A 54 0.23 11.32 2.87
N SER A 55 0.34 10.44 3.87
CA SER A 55 1.17 10.67 5.04
C SER A 55 2.64 10.45 4.71
N ARG A 56 3.51 11.36 5.18
CA ARG A 56 4.97 11.20 5.11
C ARG A 56 5.55 10.52 6.35
N SER A 57 4.74 10.34 7.39
CA SER A 57 5.15 9.63 8.59
C SER A 57 5.12 8.11 8.35
N PRO A 58 5.90 7.33 9.12
CA PRO A 58 5.79 5.88 9.10
C PRO A 58 4.35 5.41 9.32
N LEU A 59 3.99 4.29 8.70
CA LEU A 59 2.74 3.61 9.04
C LEU A 59 2.90 2.95 10.41
N MET A 60 2.11 3.39 11.38
CA MET A 60 1.92 2.70 12.66
C MET A 60 0.53 2.10 12.66
N ILE A 61 0.41 0.80 12.94
CA ILE A 61 -0.85 0.07 12.87
C ILE A 61 -0.98 -0.83 14.09
N ASP A 62 -2.17 -0.86 14.70
CA ASP A 62 -2.46 -1.77 15.80
C ASP A 62 -2.81 -3.18 15.28
N GLU A 63 -2.87 -4.16 16.18
CA GLU A 63 -3.12 -5.56 15.82
C GLU A 63 -4.48 -5.76 15.13
N LYS A 64 -5.52 -5.07 15.60
CA LYS A 64 -6.88 -5.19 15.07
C LYS A 64 -6.93 -4.71 13.62
N ASP A 65 -6.34 -3.56 13.35
CA ASP A 65 -6.29 -2.98 12.00
C ASP A 65 -5.30 -3.74 11.12
N LEU A 66 -4.23 -4.30 11.67
CA LEU A 66 -3.34 -5.20 10.93
C LEU A 66 -4.08 -6.43 10.41
N GLN A 67 -4.89 -7.08 11.25
CA GLN A 67 -5.73 -8.20 10.82
C GLN A 67 -6.74 -7.79 9.75
N ARG A 68 -7.38 -6.61 9.89
CA ARG A 68 -8.31 -6.07 8.89
C ARG A 68 -7.62 -5.77 7.56
N LEU A 69 -6.42 -5.19 7.60
CA LEU A 69 -5.61 -4.90 6.42
C LEU A 69 -5.21 -6.21 5.72
N GLY A 70 -4.76 -7.21 6.50
CA GLY A 70 -4.48 -8.56 6.00
C GLY A 70 -5.67 -9.19 5.26
N LYS A 71 -6.87 -9.15 5.86
CA LYS A 71 -8.11 -9.61 5.20
C LYS A 71 -8.42 -8.83 3.91
N ALA A 72 -8.18 -7.52 3.91
CA ALA A 72 -8.41 -6.69 2.73
C ALA A 72 -7.48 -7.06 1.56
N THR A 73 -6.27 -7.58 1.83
CA THR A 73 -5.37 -8.07 0.77
C THR A 73 -5.91 -9.27 0.00
N ALA A 74 -6.90 -10.00 0.52
CA ALA A 74 -7.46 -11.18 -0.14
C ALA A 74 -7.99 -10.89 -1.57
N LYS A 75 -8.41 -9.65 -1.83
CA LYS A 75 -8.91 -9.19 -3.14
C LYS A 75 -7.81 -8.69 -4.08
N ALA A 76 -6.60 -8.44 -3.56
CA ALA A 76 -5.46 -7.92 -4.30
C ALA A 76 -4.41 -9.02 -4.51
N LYS A 77 -4.50 -9.70 -5.65
CA LYS A 77 -3.76 -10.96 -5.90
C LYS A 77 -2.24 -10.76 -5.85
N GLN A 78 -1.72 -9.65 -6.39
CA GLN A 78 -0.27 -9.44 -6.47
C GLN A 78 0.29 -8.99 -5.12
N ILE A 79 -0.40 -8.08 -4.43
CA ILE A 79 -0.07 -7.67 -3.07
C ILE A 79 -0.09 -8.88 -2.13
N ARG A 80 -1.15 -9.71 -2.16
CA ARG A 80 -1.25 -10.90 -1.32
C ARG A 80 -0.07 -11.84 -1.50
N LYS A 81 0.34 -12.08 -2.76
CA LYS A 81 1.49 -12.94 -3.10
C LYS A 81 2.81 -12.40 -2.55
N LEU A 82 2.98 -11.08 -2.48
CA LEU A 82 4.20 -10.47 -1.95
C LEU A 82 4.18 -10.43 -0.41
N VAL A 83 3.04 -10.08 0.19
CA VAL A 83 2.88 -10.01 1.65
C VAL A 83 3.03 -11.39 2.29
N SER A 84 2.58 -12.47 1.64
CA SER A 84 2.73 -13.82 2.19
C SER A 84 4.19 -14.22 2.44
N LYS A 85 5.14 -13.59 1.75
CA LYS A 85 6.58 -13.83 1.91
C LYS A 85 7.17 -13.28 3.21
N LEU A 86 6.43 -12.43 3.93
CA LEU A 86 6.89 -11.87 5.21
C LEU A 86 6.84 -12.89 6.36
N SER A 87 6.16 -14.02 6.15
CA SER A 87 5.96 -15.05 7.16
C SER A 87 6.36 -16.43 6.66
N GLU A 88 7.17 -16.48 5.59
CA GLU A 88 7.90 -17.67 5.15
C GLU A 88 9.07 -17.94 6.10
#